data_AF-A0A947MLS5-F1
#
_entry.id   AF-A0A947MLS5-F1
#
_cell.length_a   1.000
_cell.length_b   1.000
_cell.length_c   1.000
_cell.angle_alpha   90.00
_cell.angle_beta   90.00
_cell.angle_gamma   90.00
#
_symmetry.space_group_name_H-M   'P 1'
#
loop_
_entity.id
_entity.type
_entity.pdbx_description
1 polymer ?
#
loop_
_entity_poly.entity_id
_entity_poly.type
_entity_poly.pdbx_seq_one_letter_code
_entity_poly.pdbx_strand_id
1 'polypeptide(L)'
;MKYMLFCLLGWGLWLSPSEAQASSLPAADATGSLVSLGSGPSLSFELPLPFNTRLGGSAATPWYYFSRFGISNYDLHLQFPLLKQDGFLITVVAGAFGQINLRSTPDSAPLSPVGLEMGACFSYLFSEQLRLRLNLVPGFNFFLPFEEPANDKNETGVGWTFLTPASGFEVAWRFNPHFEASLGFNGNGDILSLSGIF
;
A
#
# COMPACT_ATOMS: atom_id res chain seq x y z
N MET A 1 51.54 20.37 -6.48
CA MET A 1 50.74 19.34 -5.77
C MET A 1 49.36 19.88 -5.39
N LYS A 2 48.43 20.05 -6.34
CA LYS A 2 47.07 20.55 -6.06
C LYS A 2 45.96 19.89 -6.89
N TYR A 3 46.22 18.72 -7.48
CA TYR A 3 45.22 17.96 -8.24
C TYR A 3 45.38 16.47 -7.93
N MET A 4 45.00 16.04 -6.72
CA MET A 4 44.99 14.63 -6.37
C MET A 4 43.95 14.31 -5.28
N LEU A 5 42.83 15.04 -5.28
CA LEU A 5 41.71 14.80 -4.35
C LEU A 5 40.34 14.92 -5.03
N PHE A 6 40.29 14.68 -6.35
CA PHE A 6 39.04 14.65 -7.12
C PHE A 6 38.78 13.30 -7.81
N CYS A 7 39.66 12.30 -7.66
CA CYS A 7 39.53 11.02 -8.35
C CYS A 7 39.03 9.85 -7.48
N LEU A 8 38.77 10.05 -6.17
CA LEU A 8 38.36 8.95 -5.27
C LEU A 8 36.90 9.02 -4.79
N LEU A 9 36.16 10.09 -5.09
CA LEU A 9 34.72 10.18 -4.82
C LEU A 9 33.85 9.87 -6.06
N GLY A 10 34.47 9.68 -7.23
CA GLY A 10 33.77 9.43 -8.50
C GLY A 10 33.62 7.95 -8.89
N TRP A 11 34.07 7.02 -8.07
CA TRP A 11 34.19 5.59 -8.43
C TRP A 11 33.31 4.63 -7.61
N GLY A 12 32.40 5.15 -6.78
CA GLY A 12 31.43 4.35 -6.02
C GLY A 12 30.00 4.34 -6.57
N LEU A 13 29.71 5.09 -7.63
CA LEU A 13 28.34 5.28 -8.15
C LEU A 13 28.03 4.46 -9.41
N TRP A 14 28.85 3.48 -9.73
CA TRP A 14 28.61 2.58 -10.87
C TRP A 14 28.53 1.15 -10.37
N LEU A 15 27.42 0.49 -10.72
CA LEU A 15 27.05 -0.92 -10.51
C LEU A 15 26.15 -1.22 -9.29
N SER A 16 24.88 -0.87 -9.39
CA SER A 16 23.81 -1.90 -9.31
C SER A 16 22.53 -1.37 -9.97
N PRO A 17 22.04 -1.96 -11.07
CA PRO A 17 20.69 -1.68 -11.56
C PRO A 17 19.71 -2.39 -10.62
N SER A 18 19.22 -1.68 -9.59
CA SER A 18 18.11 -2.15 -8.76
C SER A 18 16.84 -1.40 -9.17
N GLU A 19 15.82 -2.16 -9.53
CA GLU A 19 14.54 -1.62 -9.98
C GLU A 19 13.85 -0.83 -8.86
N ALA A 20 13.43 0.39 -9.20
CA ALA A 20 13.01 1.53 -8.38
C ALA A 20 11.62 1.46 -7.73
N GLN A 21 11.44 1.44 -6.41
CA GLN A 21 10.15 0.94 -5.89
C GLN A 21 9.74 1.49 -4.52
N ALA A 22 8.72 2.38 -4.45
CA ALA A 22 7.81 2.47 -3.31
C ALA A 22 6.45 3.24 -3.36
N SER A 23 5.37 2.56 -2.97
CA SER A 23 3.97 3.03 -2.97
C SER A 23 3.29 2.95 -1.60
N SER A 24 2.23 3.74 -1.36
CA SER A 24 1.26 3.50 -0.28
C SER A 24 0.29 2.35 -0.57
N LEU A 25 0.20 1.95 -1.85
CA LEU A 25 -0.44 0.74 -2.30
C LEU A 25 0.54 -0.44 -2.23
N PRO A 26 0.07 -1.70 -2.31
CA PRO A 26 0.94 -2.83 -2.57
C PRO A 26 1.83 -2.56 -3.78
N ALA A 27 3.13 -2.36 -3.52
CA ALA A 27 4.09 -2.01 -4.56
C ALA A 27 4.45 -3.28 -5.35
N ALA A 28 3.66 -3.57 -6.40
CA ALA A 28 3.83 -4.73 -7.30
C ALA A 28 5.27 -4.90 -7.77
N ASP A 29 5.86 -3.74 -7.96
CA ASP A 29 7.25 -3.51 -8.16
C ASP A 29 7.83 -3.18 -6.77
N ALA A 30 8.31 -4.12 -5.97
CA ALA A 30 9.21 -3.79 -4.83
C ALA A 30 10.39 -4.77 -4.73
N THR A 31 11.61 -4.25 -4.49
CA THR A 31 12.90 -4.96 -4.75
C THR A 31 13.68 -5.06 -3.46
N GLY A 32 13.60 -4.03 -2.62
CA GLY A 32 14.13 -3.99 -1.27
C GLY A 32 13.01 -3.92 -0.23
N SER A 33 13.36 -3.54 0.97
CA SER A 33 12.39 -3.15 2.00
C SER A 33 11.93 -1.72 1.76
N LEU A 34 10.72 -1.42 2.21
CA LEU A 34 10.08 -0.14 1.92
C LEU A 34 9.26 0.29 3.12
N VAL A 35 9.29 1.59 3.41
CA VAL A 35 8.39 2.24 4.37
C VAL A 35 7.84 3.51 3.72
N SER A 36 6.52 3.69 3.75
CA SER A 36 5.87 4.86 3.14
C SER A 36 4.95 5.59 4.10
N LEU A 37 4.88 6.90 3.92
CA LEU A 37 3.99 7.81 4.63
C LEU A 37 3.06 8.49 3.63
N GLY A 38 1.76 8.46 3.88
CA GLY A 38 0.76 9.13 3.06
C GLY A 38 0.19 10.40 3.67
N SER A 39 -0.38 11.25 2.81
CA SER A 39 -1.00 12.53 3.18
C SER A 39 -2.27 12.43 4.02
N GLY A 40 -3.01 11.32 3.95
CA GLY A 40 -4.18 11.00 4.75
C GLY A 40 -3.78 10.07 5.90
N PRO A 41 -3.06 10.62 6.90
CA PRO A 41 -2.12 9.93 7.80
C PRO A 41 -2.11 8.41 7.65
N SER A 42 -1.20 7.93 6.82
CA SER A 42 -0.99 6.51 6.59
C SER A 42 0.47 6.12 6.71
N LEU A 43 0.69 4.87 7.11
CA LEU A 43 1.98 4.22 7.18
C LEU A 43 1.84 2.87 6.49
N SER A 44 2.71 2.57 5.54
CA SER A 44 2.81 1.24 4.95
C SER A 44 4.24 0.74 4.99
N PHE A 45 4.38 -0.58 4.90
CA PHE A 45 5.67 -1.24 4.74
C PHE A 45 5.57 -2.39 3.76
N GLU A 46 6.70 -2.70 3.12
CA GLU A 46 6.86 -3.91 2.32
C GLU A 46 8.20 -4.56 2.64
N LEU A 47 8.19 -5.87 2.88
CA LEU A 47 9.37 -6.65 3.24
C LEU A 47 9.54 -7.82 2.26
N PRO A 48 10.72 -7.96 1.62
CA PRO A 48 10.99 -9.13 0.80
C PRO A 48 11.07 -10.38 1.67
N LEU A 49 10.41 -11.44 1.22
CA LEU A 49 10.47 -12.77 1.81
C LEU A 49 11.19 -13.74 0.85
N PRO A 50 11.60 -14.93 1.34
CA PRO A 50 12.07 -16.00 0.46
C PRO A 50 11.07 -16.37 -0.64
N PHE A 51 11.54 -17.10 -1.65
CA PHE A 51 10.71 -17.61 -2.76
C PHE A 51 10.06 -16.52 -3.64
N ASN A 52 10.70 -15.36 -3.74
CA ASN A 52 10.19 -14.23 -4.54
C ASN A 52 8.79 -13.80 -4.07
N THR A 53 8.53 -13.83 -2.76
CA THR A 53 7.30 -13.33 -2.16
C THR A 53 7.58 -12.09 -1.35
N ARG A 54 6.54 -11.32 -1.01
CA ARG A 54 6.68 -10.15 -0.14
C ARG A 54 5.57 -10.13 0.90
N LEU A 55 5.89 -9.61 2.08
CA LEU A 55 4.93 -9.28 3.11
C LEU A 55 4.77 -7.77 3.14
N GLY A 56 3.55 -7.32 2.90
CA GLY A 56 3.18 -5.92 3.00
C GLY A 56 2.12 -5.71 4.08
N GLY A 57 2.01 -4.48 4.53
CA GLY A 57 0.91 -4.07 5.37
C GLY A 57 0.81 -2.56 5.43
N SER A 58 -0.40 -2.07 5.71
CA SER A 58 -0.63 -0.65 5.90
C SER A 58 -1.61 -0.37 7.02
N ALA A 59 -1.52 0.84 7.56
CA ALA A 59 -2.52 1.42 8.43
C ALA A 59 -2.74 2.87 8.01
N ALA A 60 -4.00 3.25 7.83
CA ALA A 60 -4.36 4.57 7.34
C ALA A 60 -5.57 5.13 8.08
N THR A 61 -5.60 6.44 8.26
CA THR A 61 -6.80 7.15 8.75
C THR A 61 -7.31 8.05 7.65
N PRO A 62 -8.35 7.62 6.91
CA PRO A 62 -8.85 8.36 5.75
C PRO A 62 -9.23 9.80 6.12
N TRP A 63 -8.50 10.77 5.57
CA TRP A 63 -8.66 12.19 5.93
C TRP A 63 -9.49 12.99 4.91
N TYR A 64 -9.61 12.49 3.67
CA TYR A 64 -10.24 13.22 2.57
C TYR A 64 -11.62 12.67 2.20
N TYR A 65 -12.52 13.58 1.77
CA TYR A 65 -13.84 13.39 1.14
C TYR A 65 -14.74 12.25 1.67
N PHE A 66 -15.84 12.60 2.34
CA PHE A 66 -16.84 11.64 2.86
C PHE A 66 -16.27 10.54 3.77
N SER A 67 -15.00 10.68 4.18
CA SER A 67 -14.36 9.76 5.08
C SER A 67 -14.96 9.90 6.48
N ARG A 68 -15.21 8.74 7.09
CA ARG A 68 -15.67 8.66 8.48
C ARG A 68 -14.48 8.96 9.39
N PHE A 69 -14.24 10.25 9.62
CA PHE A 69 -13.15 10.73 10.48
C PHE A 69 -13.19 10.01 11.84
N GLY A 70 -12.12 9.28 12.18
CA GLY A 70 -12.04 8.46 13.39
C GLY A 70 -12.07 6.95 13.17
N ILE A 71 -12.37 6.48 11.96
CA ILE A 71 -12.13 5.08 11.56
C ILE A 71 -10.76 4.99 10.90
N SER A 72 -9.94 4.05 11.37
CA SER A 72 -8.68 3.69 10.73
C SER A 72 -8.84 2.36 10.02
N ASN A 73 -8.32 2.29 8.81
CA ASN A 73 -8.22 1.04 8.06
C ASN A 73 -6.83 0.43 8.29
N TYR A 74 -6.75 -0.89 8.22
CA TYR A 74 -5.49 -1.60 8.16
C TYR A 74 -5.57 -2.78 7.19
N ASP A 75 -4.41 -3.20 6.70
CA ASP A 75 -4.26 -4.42 5.93
C ASP A 75 -2.92 -5.10 6.22
N LEU A 76 -2.89 -6.41 5.98
CA LEU A 76 -1.71 -7.25 5.96
C LEU A 76 -1.86 -8.21 4.79
N HIS A 77 -0.87 -8.23 3.91
CA HIS A 77 -0.99 -8.96 2.65
C HIS A 77 0.33 -9.61 2.22
N LEU A 78 0.20 -10.61 1.36
CA LEU A 78 1.29 -11.25 0.67
C LEU A 78 1.25 -10.92 -0.81
N GLN A 79 2.41 -10.68 -1.38
CA GLN A 79 2.57 -10.42 -2.81
C GLN A 79 3.33 -11.56 -3.51
N PHE A 80 2.83 -11.94 -4.68
CA PHE A 80 3.34 -13.00 -5.53
C PHE A 80 3.58 -12.45 -6.95
N PRO A 81 4.81 -12.04 -7.28
CA PRO A 81 5.16 -11.57 -8.62
C PRO A 81 4.92 -12.69 -9.64
N LEU A 82 4.09 -12.41 -10.64
CA LEU A 82 3.74 -13.36 -11.69
C LEU A 82 4.52 -13.10 -12.99
N LEU A 83 4.63 -11.83 -13.36
CA LEU A 83 5.24 -11.42 -14.62
C LEU A 83 6.13 -10.21 -14.38
N LYS A 84 7.29 -10.24 -15.02
CA LYS A 84 8.22 -9.12 -15.10
C LYS A 84 8.87 -9.14 -16.47
N GLN A 85 8.41 -8.25 -17.35
CA GLN A 85 8.86 -8.21 -18.73
C GLN A 85 8.84 -6.77 -19.24
N ASP A 86 9.94 -6.32 -19.84
CA ASP A 86 10.05 -5.04 -20.56
C ASP A 86 9.52 -3.82 -19.77
N GLY A 87 9.82 -3.76 -18.47
CA GLY A 87 9.37 -2.68 -17.58
C GLY A 87 7.92 -2.80 -17.12
N PHE A 88 7.19 -3.84 -17.52
CA PHE A 88 5.86 -4.17 -17.03
C PHE A 88 5.93 -5.27 -15.97
N LEU A 89 5.24 -5.06 -14.85
CA LEU A 89 5.18 -5.99 -13.73
C LEU A 89 3.73 -6.31 -13.37
N ILE A 90 3.45 -7.59 -13.13
CA ILE A 90 2.17 -8.07 -12.60
C ILE A 90 2.46 -8.87 -11.34
N THR A 91 1.74 -8.53 -10.27
CA THR A 91 1.86 -9.17 -8.97
C THR A 91 0.47 -9.51 -8.44
N VAL A 92 0.27 -10.74 -7.99
CA VAL A 92 -0.95 -11.12 -7.27
C VAL A 92 -0.80 -10.76 -5.80
N VAL A 93 -1.88 -10.27 -5.20
CA VAL A 93 -1.95 -9.93 -3.79
C VAL A 93 -3.04 -10.75 -3.13
N ALA A 94 -2.79 -11.26 -1.94
CA ALA A 94 -3.79 -11.88 -1.09
C ALA A 94 -3.50 -11.54 0.38
N GLY A 95 -4.53 -11.20 1.14
CA GLY A 95 -4.34 -10.67 2.48
C GLY A 95 -5.61 -10.62 3.31
N ALA A 96 -5.47 -9.98 4.46
CA ALA A 96 -6.57 -9.63 5.34
C ALA A 96 -6.55 -8.12 5.60
N PHE A 97 -7.74 -7.54 5.74
CA PHE A 97 -7.90 -6.13 6.03
C PHE A 97 -8.98 -5.92 7.08
N GLY A 98 -9.08 -4.72 7.64
CA GLY A 98 -10.08 -4.42 8.64
C GLY A 98 -10.17 -2.95 8.97
N GLN A 99 -11.13 -2.63 9.84
CA GLN A 99 -11.39 -1.29 10.32
C GLN A 99 -11.36 -1.25 11.84
N ILE A 100 -10.77 -0.20 12.40
CA ILE A 100 -10.72 0.06 13.84
C ILE A 100 -11.33 1.43 14.09
N ASN A 101 -12.24 1.51 15.05
CA ASN A 101 -12.74 2.79 15.51
C ASN A 101 -11.79 3.37 16.56
N LEU A 102 -11.04 4.42 16.21
CA LEU A 102 -10.18 5.12 17.17
C LEU A 102 -10.98 6.09 18.07
N ARG A 103 -12.23 6.38 17.73
CA ARG A 103 -13.15 7.19 18.53
C ARG A 103 -14.20 6.27 19.14
N SER A 104 -14.09 5.98 20.43
CA SER A 104 -15.13 5.25 21.19
C SER A 104 -16.42 6.08 21.35
N THR A 105 -17.06 6.46 20.24
CA THR A 105 -18.37 7.12 20.25
C THR A 105 -19.46 6.05 20.10
N PRO A 106 -20.49 6.05 20.98
CA PRO A 106 -21.58 5.08 20.98
C PRO A 106 -22.37 4.98 19.66
N ASP A 107 -22.34 6.02 18.83
CA ASP A 107 -23.10 6.12 17.56
C ASP A 107 -22.30 5.68 16.32
N SER A 108 -21.22 4.91 16.51
CA SER A 108 -20.41 4.47 15.38
C SER A 108 -21.07 3.35 14.60
N ALA A 109 -21.14 3.52 13.28
CA ALA A 109 -21.63 2.50 12.35
C ALA A 109 -20.87 1.18 12.53
N PRO A 110 -21.51 0.02 12.27
CA PRO A 110 -20.88 -1.29 12.39
C PRO A 110 -19.61 -1.33 11.54
N LEU A 111 -18.50 -1.74 12.17
CA LEU A 111 -17.22 -1.91 11.50
C LEU A 111 -17.06 -3.37 11.10
N SER A 112 -16.24 -3.59 10.08
CA SER A 112 -15.76 -4.92 9.77
C SER A 112 -14.36 -5.05 10.37
N PRO A 113 -14.20 -5.74 11.52
CA PRO A 113 -12.89 -5.91 12.12
C PRO A 113 -12.01 -6.83 11.28
N VAL A 114 -12.57 -7.64 10.37
CA VAL A 114 -11.77 -8.50 9.51
C VAL A 114 -12.46 -8.77 8.18
N GLY A 115 -11.67 -8.70 7.11
CA GLY A 115 -12.02 -9.05 5.75
C GLY A 115 -10.86 -9.77 5.08
N LEU A 116 -11.15 -10.43 3.97
CA LEU A 116 -10.14 -11.05 3.10
C LEU A 116 -10.06 -10.28 1.79
N GLU A 117 -8.84 -10.02 1.33
CA GLU A 117 -8.60 -9.36 0.05
C GLU A 117 -7.80 -10.26 -0.89
N MET A 118 -8.09 -10.16 -2.18
CA MET A 118 -7.33 -10.86 -3.21
C MET A 118 -7.46 -10.10 -4.53
N GLY A 119 -6.34 -9.88 -5.21
CA GLY A 119 -6.35 -9.16 -6.47
C GLY A 119 -5.02 -9.16 -7.19
N ALA A 120 -4.86 -8.18 -8.07
CA ALA A 120 -3.66 -8.01 -8.86
C ALA A 120 -3.23 -6.55 -8.88
N CYS A 121 -1.91 -6.37 -8.88
CA CYS A 121 -1.25 -5.09 -8.96
C CYS A 121 -0.39 -5.07 -10.23
N PHE A 122 -0.45 -3.95 -10.92
CA PHE A 122 0.19 -3.72 -12.19
C PHE A 122 1.13 -2.53 -12.06
N SER A 123 2.30 -2.63 -12.66
CA SER A 123 3.28 -1.55 -12.65
C SER A 123 3.92 -1.41 -14.02
N TYR A 124 4.05 -0.18 -14.50
CA TYR A 124 4.66 0.13 -15.79
C TYR A 124 5.74 1.20 -15.66
N LEU A 125 6.95 0.84 -16.06
CA LEU A 125 8.13 1.70 -16.01
C LEU A 125 8.21 2.59 -17.27
N PHE A 126 7.93 3.89 -17.13
CA PHE A 126 8.15 4.84 -18.23
C PHE A 126 9.62 5.21 -18.39
N SER A 127 10.34 5.32 -17.27
CA SER A 127 11.77 5.62 -17.20
C SER A 127 12.35 5.08 -15.90
N GLU A 128 13.66 5.14 -15.70
CA GLU A 128 14.30 4.72 -14.44
C GLU A 128 13.75 5.45 -13.19
N GLN A 129 13.13 6.61 -13.37
CA GLN A 129 12.62 7.47 -12.30
C GLN A 129 11.10 7.53 -12.23
N LEU A 130 10.37 7.22 -13.30
CA LEU A 130 8.93 7.46 -13.39
C LEU A 130 8.17 6.16 -13.68
N ARG A 131 7.11 5.93 -12.90
CA ARG A 131 6.32 4.70 -12.97
C ARG A 131 4.84 4.96 -12.79
N LEU A 132 4.02 4.17 -13.48
CA LEU A 132 2.58 4.06 -13.22
C LEU A 132 2.30 2.79 -12.44
N ARG A 133 1.46 2.87 -11.41
CA ARG A 133 0.93 1.72 -10.70
C ARG A 133 -0.59 1.72 -10.76
N LEU A 134 -1.16 0.53 -10.90
CA LEU A 134 -2.59 0.27 -10.86
C LEU A 134 -2.84 -0.97 -10.02
N ASN A 135 -3.63 -0.84 -8.96
CA ASN A 135 -3.98 -1.94 -8.09
C ASN A 135 -5.48 -2.22 -8.19
N LEU A 136 -5.81 -3.48 -8.48
CA LEU A 136 -7.18 -4.00 -8.55
C LEU A 136 -7.30 -5.10 -7.49
N VAL A 137 -7.56 -4.67 -6.26
CA VAL A 137 -7.62 -5.53 -5.07
C VAL A 137 -9.02 -5.42 -4.45
N PRO A 138 -9.97 -6.24 -4.91
CA PRO A 138 -11.27 -6.36 -4.24
C PRO A 138 -11.12 -7.07 -2.89
N GLY A 139 -11.94 -6.67 -1.93
CA GLY A 139 -12.01 -7.21 -0.58
C GLY A 139 -13.43 -7.66 -0.22
N PHE A 140 -13.49 -8.73 0.55
CA PHE A 140 -14.68 -9.32 1.14
C PHE A 140 -14.63 -9.09 2.64
N ASN A 141 -15.49 -8.21 3.14
CA ASN A 141 -15.61 -7.92 4.57
C ASN A 141 -16.55 -8.91 5.26
N PHE A 142 -16.18 -9.34 6.46
CA PHE A 142 -17.02 -10.17 7.32
C PHE A 142 -17.46 -9.38 8.55
N PHE A 143 -18.77 -9.17 8.68
CA PHE A 143 -19.33 -8.61 9.91
C PHE A 143 -19.47 -9.76 10.91
N LEU A 144 -18.68 -9.71 11.98
CA LEU A 144 -18.74 -10.71 13.03
C LEU A 144 -20.02 -10.50 13.86
N PRO A 145 -20.72 -11.59 14.24
CA PRO A 145 -22.02 -11.54 14.92
C PRO A 145 -21.95 -11.01 16.37
N PHE A 146 -20.79 -10.52 16.82
CA PHE A 146 -20.58 -9.97 18.15
C PHE A 146 -20.63 -8.43 18.18
N GLU A 147 -20.77 -7.77 17.02
CA GLU A 147 -20.95 -6.33 16.90
C GLU A 147 -22.38 -6.01 16.42
N GLU A 148 -23.38 -6.20 17.29
CA GLU A 148 -24.71 -5.63 17.09
C GLU A 148 -24.73 -4.16 17.56
N PRO A 149 -25.26 -3.22 16.77
CA PRO A 149 -25.74 -1.95 17.32
C PRO A 149 -26.98 -2.22 18.16
N ALA A 150 -26.96 -1.80 19.41
CA ALA A 150 -27.98 -2.08 20.42
C ALA A 150 -29.38 -1.48 20.18
N ASN A 151 -29.74 -1.02 18.97
CA ASN A 151 -30.98 -0.30 18.72
C ASN A 151 -31.59 -0.61 17.34
N ASP A 152 -32.04 -1.84 17.10
CA ASP A 152 -33.40 -2.18 16.61
C ASP A 152 -33.42 -3.60 16.01
N LYS A 153 -34.09 -4.50 16.74
CA LYS A 153 -34.87 -5.66 16.27
C LYS A 153 -34.34 -6.47 15.06
N ASN A 154 -33.74 -7.62 15.39
CA ASN A 154 -33.90 -8.92 14.71
C ASN A 154 -33.12 -9.19 13.41
N GLU A 155 -31.90 -8.71 13.26
CA GLU A 155 -30.97 -9.28 12.28
C GLU A 155 -29.59 -9.57 12.91
N THR A 156 -29.51 -10.65 13.70
CA THR A 156 -28.24 -11.31 14.03
C THR A 156 -27.71 -12.04 12.79
N GLY A 157 -27.38 -11.26 11.76
CA GLY A 157 -26.85 -11.76 10.49
C GLY A 157 -25.33 -11.67 10.47
N VAL A 158 -24.67 -12.79 10.17
CA VAL A 158 -23.33 -12.73 9.56
C VAL A 158 -23.50 -12.02 8.22
N GLY A 159 -23.15 -10.74 8.18
CA GLY A 159 -23.19 -9.93 6.96
C GLY A 159 -21.87 -10.00 6.21
N TRP A 160 -21.91 -9.73 4.91
CA TRP A 160 -20.70 -9.46 4.14
C TRP A 160 -20.93 -8.27 3.21
N THR A 161 -19.86 -7.52 2.93
CA THR A 161 -19.89 -6.42 1.96
C THR A 161 -18.61 -6.40 1.13
N PHE A 162 -18.67 -5.77 -0.03
CA PHE A 162 -17.50 -5.53 -0.87
C PHE A 162 -16.89 -4.18 -0.54
N LEU A 163 -15.63 -4.18 -0.10
CA LEU A 163 -14.79 -2.98 -0.08
C LEU A 163 -13.58 -3.22 -0.97
N THR A 164 -12.95 -2.15 -1.43
CA THR A 164 -11.72 -2.22 -2.23
C THR A 164 -10.57 -1.64 -1.41
N PRO A 165 -10.05 -2.37 -0.41
CA PRO A 165 -9.11 -1.86 0.59
C PRO A 165 -7.82 -1.31 -0.02
N ALA A 166 -7.31 -1.98 -1.05
CA ALA A 166 -6.02 -1.65 -1.67
C ALA A 166 -6.12 -1.39 -3.18
N SER A 167 -7.30 -0.98 -3.69
CA SER A 167 -7.44 -0.61 -5.10
C SER A 167 -7.13 0.86 -5.35
N GLY A 168 -6.56 1.18 -6.50
CA GLY A 168 -6.18 2.55 -6.80
C GLY A 168 -5.22 2.66 -7.96
N PHE A 169 -4.81 3.87 -8.27
CA PHE A 169 -3.76 4.12 -9.24
C PHE A 169 -2.87 5.26 -8.74
N GLU A 170 -1.59 5.23 -9.10
CA GLU A 170 -0.68 6.31 -8.79
C GLU A 170 0.45 6.42 -9.82
N VAL A 171 1.01 7.62 -9.90
CA VAL A 171 2.26 7.88 -10.59
C VAL A 171 3.32 8.10 -9.52
N ALA A 172 4.42 7.36 -9.62
CA ALA A 172 5.52 7.43 -8.68
C ALA A 172 6.79 7.98 -9.34
N TRP A 173 7.47 8.86 -8.62
CA TRP A 173 8.69 9.54 -9.03
C TRP A 173 9.82 9.28 -8.03
N ARG A 174 10.82 8.49 -8.45
CA ARG A 174 12.03 8.20 -7.70
C ARG A 174 13.10 9.24 -8.04
N PHE A 175 13.22 10.25 -7.19
CA PHE A 175 14.21 11.30 -7.37
C PHE A 175 15.62 10.90 -6.90
N ASN A 176 15.77 9.81 -6.14
CA ASN A 176 17.06 9.16 -5.85
C ASN A 176 16.88 7.67 -5.45
N PRO A 177 17.96 6.87 -5.32
CA PRO A 177 17.86 5.45 -5.00
C PRO A 177 17.13 5.09 -3.69
N HIS A 178 17.03 6.01 -2.73
CA HIS A 178 16.48 5.76 -1.40
C HIS A 178 15.10 6.36 -1.19
N PHE A 179 14.62 7.22 -2.10
CA PHE A 179 13.39 7.95 -1.90
C PHE A 179 12.53 8.04 -3.16
N GLU A 180 11.23 7.89 -2.94
CA GLU A 180 10.20 7.97 -3.97
C GLU A 180 9.02 8.80 -3.46
N ALA A 181 8.50 9.69 -4.29
CA ALA A 181 7.25 10.38 -4.04
C ALA A 181 6.18 9.85 -5.00
N SER A 182 4.96 9.66 -4.54
CA SER A 182 3.84 9.28 -5.42
C SER A 182 2.68 10.24 -5.33
N LEU A 183 1.93 10.34 -6.43
CA LEU A 183 0.68 11.08 -6.57
C LEU A 183 -0.36 10.14 -7.19
N GLY A 184 -1.50 9.96 -6.53
CA GLY A 184 -2.53 9.04 -7.01
C GLY A 184 -3.80 9.07 -6.19
N PHE A 185 -4.60 8.02 -6.32
CA PHE A 185 -5.73 7.72 -5.45
C PHE A 185 -5.59 6.28 -5.01
N ASN A 186 -5.49 6.03 -3.70
CA ASN A 186 -5.51 4.68 -3.13
C ASN A 186 -6.86 4.38 -2.43
N GLY A 187 -7.10 3.11 -2.11
CA GLY A 187 -8.33 2.65 -1.43
C GLY A 187 -8.52 3.25 -0.02
N ASN A 188 -7.47 3.87 0.52
CA ASN A 188 -7.46 4.56 1.80
C ASN A 188 -7.68 6.08 1.69
N GLY A 189 -7.85 6.62 0.48
CA GLY A 189 -8.08 8.04 0.25
C GLY A 189 -6.83 8.92 0.38
N ASP A 190 -5.63 8.34 0.35
CA ASP A 190 -4.40 9.12 0.19
C ASP A 190 -4.22 9.60 -1.24
N ILE A 191 -3.69 10.83 -1.35
CA ILE A 191 -3.38 11.45 -2.64
C ILE A 191 -1.87 11.52 -2.88
N LEU A 192 -1.10 11.82 -1.83
CA LEU A 192 0.35 11.93 -1.89
C LEU A 192 0.99 10.91 -0.96
N SER A 193 2.14 10.34 -1.37
CA SER A 193 2.99 9.56 -0.48
C SER A 193 4.47 9.88 -0.65
N LEU A 194 5.23 9.67 0.42
CA LEU A 194 6.68 9.69 0.43
C LEU A 194 7.18 8.37 1.00
N SER A 195 8.17 7.78 0.34
CA SER A 195 8.64 6.46 0.66
C SER A 195 10.16 6.40 0.80
N GLY A 196 10.63 5.66 1.80
CA GLY A 196 12.02 5.27 2.00
C GLY A 196 12.28 3.83 1.55
N ILE A 197 13.37 3.62 0.81
CA ILE A 197 13.75 2.33 0.20
C ILE A 197 15.08 1.87 0.81
N PHE A 198 15.12 0.62 1.29
CA PHE A 198 16.24 0.01 2.03
C PHE A 198 16.68 -1.33 1.46
#